data_AF-A0A3B1DBZ6-F1
#
_entry.id   AF-A0A3B1DBZ6-F1
#
_cell.length_a   1.000
_cell.length_b   1.000
_cell.length_c   1.000
_cell.angle_alpha   90.00
_cell.angle_beta   90.00
_cell.angle_gamma   90.00
#
_symmetry.space_group_name_H-M   'P 1'
#
loop_
_entity.id
_entity.type
_entity.pdbx_description
1 polymer ?
#
loop_
_entity_poly.entity_id
_entity_poly.type
_entity_poly.pdbx_seq_one_letter_code
_entity_poly.pdbx_strand_id
1 'polypeptide(L)'
;MTSSRKIVLDLVLLAGTATATLGQTVSTMGPLYLGGEPKKAEVLRLAPAVLVDGEAMRVGEWVDPPSGAGRVVGDKVFDCFGDSNNDRFMDDSICGLGASRWYFGSGFCNLFISNDMVLHPETVIQAGAHAADIEWYWAVNGSGTSEQCVVGVFTQLSDPDACEPDSGAWGWLFDFGILPGREEYWANLDLPPGDIWDLPPDGSGSYVFTYLTDDGNSWATCAHSFMWGASNNEGADPLAPGEQGPNQLDDINPPYGSHTVLDECIDHTWDLCPDPLGAMIQFWGEVGEYDEPAAEWRVQSGGNGHWYDIEVVNPAADWFEAQQRAQDRGGYLATITSWGESSFLFTRFVVEGIEYQGSVYAGGYQQDGADEPNGGWTWVTGEPFLPPPYFWTCSQCNLNECEPNDAPDDADFLVFQTCSTSPNKVFLADGPAYWGDRSFVVEWDADCNSDGIVDYGQIVNGTLADTNDNGIPDICECVADFNNDGSVDTQDFLAFLNAWNAGESSADINGDGLVNSQDVLAFLNLWNAGC
;
A
#
# COMPACT_ATOMS: atom_id res chain seq x y z
N MET A 1 -11.73 20.46 17.19
CA MET A 1 -12.02 21.03 15.84
C MET A 1 -11.19 20.16 14.90
N THR A 2 -11.65 19.65 13.78
CA THR A 2 -12.79 20.05 12.94
C THR A 2 -13.47 18.77 12.40
N SER A 3 -14.79 18.73 12.26
CA SER A 3 -15.43 17.57 11.62
C SER A 3 -15.19 17.65 10.12
N SER A 4 -14.22 16.88 9.62
CA SER A 4 -14.11 16.56 8.21
C SER A 4 -15.38 15.80 7.79
N ARG A 5 -15.97 16.22 6.68
CA ARG A 5 -17.05 15.46 6.06
C ARG A 5 -16.40 14.49 5.11
N LYS A 6 -16.39 13.19 5.44
CA LYS A 6 -16.16 12.14 4.43
C LYS A 6 -17.19 12.33 3.31
N ILE A 7 -16.73 12.86 2.18
CA ILE A 7 -17.46 12.79 0.91
C ILE A 7 -16.86 11.58 0.23
N VAL A 8 -17.52 10.43 0.35
CA VAL A 8 -17.26 9.32 -0.56
C VAL A 8 -17.68 9.81 -1.93
N LEU A 9 -16.71 10.13 -2.77
CA LEU A 9 -16.91 10.31 -4.19
C LEU A 9 -16.29 9.10 -4.88
N ASP A 10 -17.12 8.46 -5.70
CA ASP A 10 -16.75 7.33 -6.54
C ASP A 10 -15.60 7.69 -7.47
N LEU A 11 -14.41 7.15 -7.21
CA LEU A 11 -13.24 7.35 -8.07
C LEU A 11 -13.43 6.57 -9.38
N VAL A 12 -13.19 7.25 -10.50
CA VAL A 12 -13.27 6.68 -11.84
C VAL A 12 -11.88 6.65 -12.45
N LEU A 13 -11.53 5.50 -13.02
CA LEU A 13 -10.28 5.16 -13.70
C LEU A 13 -10.70 4.27 -14.86
N LEU A 14 -10.25 4.54 -16.08
CA LEU A 14 -10.69 3.80 -17.28
C LEU A 14 -9.46 3.43 -18.11
N ALA A 15 -9.55 2.35 -18.89
CA ALA A 15 -8.38 1.78 -19.56
C ALA A 15 -8.73 0.99 -20.86
N GLY A 16 -7.94 1.12 -21.96
CA GLY A 16 -8.09 0.26 -23.18
C GLY A 16 -7.04 -0.45 -24.10
N THR A 17 -6.20 -1.45 -23.75
CA THR A 17 -5.05 -1.90 -24.58
C THR A 17 -5.36 -2.09 -26.05
N ALA A 18 -4.40 -1.71 -26.88
CA ALA A 18 -4.42 -2.08 -28.27
C ALA A 18 -3.21 -2.86 -28.75
N THR A 19 -3.28 -4.18 -28.72
CA THR A 19 -2.13 -5.02 -29.07
C THR A 19 -1.95 -5.13 -30.58
N ALA A 20 -0.77 -4.74 -31.06
CA ALA A 20 -0.35 -5.01 -32.42
C ALA A 20 0.92 -5.85 -32.40
N THR A 21 0.85 -7.06 -32.97
CA THR A 21 2.07 -7.65 -33.50
C THR A 21 2.70 -6.69 -34.53
N LEU A 22 4.01 -6.85 -34.77
CA LEU A 22 4.92 -5.99 -35.58
C LEU A 22 4.51 -5.75 -37.08
N GLY A 23 3.26 -6.00 -37.45
CA GLY A 23 2.61 -5.64 -38.71
C GLY A 23 1.07 -5.60 -38.70
N GLN A 24 0.40 -5.53 -37.54
CA GLN A 24 -1.05 -5.28 -37.46
C GLN A 24 -1.40 -3.79 -37.65
N THR A 25 -2.66 -3.51 -37.97
CA THR A 25 -3.15 -2.13 -38.23
C THR A 25 -4.56 -1.97 -37.69
N VAL A 26 -5.02 -0.72 -37.50
CA VAL A 26 -6.39 -0.36 -37.10
C VAL A 26 -7.47 -1.13 -37.89
N SER A 27 -7.21 -1.46 -39.16
CA SER A 27 -8.12 -2.24 -40.01
C SER A 27 -8.39 -3.69 -39.55
N THR A 28 -7.67 -4.21 -38.55
CA THR A 28 -7.89 -5.53 -37.96
C THR A 28 -8.62 -5.52 -36.62
N MET A 29 -8.80 -4.35 -35.98
CA MET A 29 -9.75 -4.23 -34.87
C MET A 29 -11.18 -4.29 -35.39
N GLY A 30 -12.05 -4.97 -34.65
CA GLY A 30 -13.48 -4.72 -34.76
C GLY A 30 -13.89 -3.72 -33.67
N PRO A 31 -14.67 -2.67 -33.99
CA PRO A 31 -15.50 -2.06 -32.95
C PRO A 31 -16.41 -3.14 -32.37
N LEU A 32 -16.73 -3.09 -31.07
CA LEU A 32 -17.46 -4.14 -30.39
C LEU A 32 -18.93 -4.24 -30.84
N TYR A 33 -19.15 -4.92 -31.96
CA TYR A 33 -20.45 -5.40 -32.44
C TYR A 33 -20.53 -6.93 -32.31
N LEU A 34 -20.09 -7.46 -31.15
CA LEU A 34 -20.54 -8.77 -30.70
C LEU A 34 -21.98 -8.61 -30.18
N GLY A 35 -22.93 -9.28 -30.82
CA GLY A 35 -24.37 -9.03 -30.60
C GLY A 35 -24.95 -9.68 -29.34
N GLY A 36 -24.41 -9.38 -28.17
CA GLY A 36 -24.93 -9.83 -26.88
C GLY A 36 -24.31 -9.08 -25.69
N GLU A 37 -25.05 -9.01 -24.59
CA GLU A 37 -24.57 -8.45 -23.32
C GLU A 37 -23.42 -9.30 -22.73
N PRO A 38 -22.41 -8.68 -22.10
CA PRO A 38 -21.37 -9.41 -21.41
C PRO A 38 -21.91 -10.11 -20.16
N LYS A 39 -21.27 -11.21 -19.79
CA LYS A 39 -21.67 -12.04 -18.66
C LYS A 39 -21.02 -11.53 -17.38
N LYS A 40 -21.81 -11.25 -16.36
CA LYS A 40 -21.26 -11.04 -15.02
C LYS A 40 -20.60 -12.33 -14.55
N ALA A 41 -19.32 -12.28 -14.21
CA ALA A 41 -18.62 -13.30 -13.47
C ALA A 41 -18.69 -12.96 -11.97
N GLU A 42 -19.14 -13.91 -11.16
CA GLU A 42 -19.17 -13.74 -9.70
C GLU A 42 -17.86 -14.25 -9.12
N VAL A 43 -17.17 -13.42 -8.32
CA VAL A 43 -16.04 -13.87 -7.51
C VAL A 43 -16.55 -14.96 -6.55
N LEU A 44 -15.89 -16.12 -6.52
CA LEU A 44 -16.22 -17.21 -5.61
C LEU A 44 -15.38 -17.15 -4.33
N ARG A 45 -14.16 -16.65 -4.45
CA ARG A 45 -13.17 -16.43 -3.37
C ARG A 45 -12.05 -15.54 -3.91
N LEU A 46 -11.38 -14.84 -3.02
CA LEU A 46 -10.18 -14.05 -3.34
C LEU A 46 -9.06 -14.32 -2.33
N ALA A 47 -7.83 -13.92 -2.67
CA ALA A 47 -6.68 -14.03 -1.79
C ALA A 47 -5.60 -13.00 -2.13
N PRO A 48 -4.85 -12.48 -1.14
CA PRO A 48 -3.74 -11.56 -1.40
C PRO A 48 -2.58 -12.30 -2.07
N ALA A 49 -1.88 -11.59 -2.94
CA ALA A 49 -0.79 -12.11 -3.77
C ALA A 49 0.27 -11.04 -4.06
N VAL A 50 1.46 -11.52 -4.41
CA VAL A 50 2.59 -10.71 -4.88
C VAL A 50 3.02 -11.20 -6.27
N LEU A 51 3.48 -10.31 -7.13
CA LEU A 51 4.02 -10.62 -8.46
C LEU A 51 5.55 -10.59 -8.38
N VAL A 52 6.21 -11.72 -8.64
CA VAL A 52 7.67 -11.86 -8.54
C VAL A 52 8.20 -12.54 -9.80
N ASP A 53 9.14 -11.89 -10.49
CA ASP A 53 9.72 -12.36 -11.76
C ASP A 53 8.67 -12.73 -12.83
N GLY A 54 7.48 -12.12 -12.75
CA GLY A 54 6.31 -12.37 -13.60
C GLY A 54 5.40 -13.52 -13.16
N GLU A 55 5.78 -14.28 -12.13
CA GLU A 55 4.89 -15.28 -11.51
C GLU A 55 4.03 -14.62 -10.43
N ALA A 56 2.70 -14.79 -10.53
CA ALA A 56 1.79 -14.41 -9.47
C ALA A 56 1.90 -15.43 -8.32
N MET A 57 2.12 -14.99 -7.10
CA MET A 57 2.30 -15.86 -5.93
C MET A 57 1.26 -15.51 -4.87
N ARG A 58 0.32 -16.42 -4.58
CA ARG A 58 -0.61 -16.24 -3.46
C ARG A 58 0.15 -16.24 -2.12
N VAL A 59 0.01 -15.17 -1.34
CA VAL A 59 0.66 -15.03 -0.02
C VAL A 59 -0.27 -15.29 1.16
N GLY A 60 -1.59 -15.22 0.95
CA GLY A 60 -2.60 -15.51 1.97
C GLY A 60 -3.40 -16.79 1.73
N GLU A 61 -4.37 -17.04 2.61
CA GLU A 61 -5.42 -18.04 2.41
C GLU A 61 -6.54 -17.48 1.52
N TRP A 62 -7.34 -18.37 0.94
CA TRP A 62 -8.56 -17.96 0.23
C TRP A 62 -9.65 -17.53 1.22
N VAL A 63 -10.19 -16.33 1.02
CA VAL A 63 -11.31 -15.78 1.79
C VAL A 63 -12.57 -15.67 0.94
N ASP A 64 -13.73 -15.71 1.60
CA ASP A 64 -15.02 -15.46 0.96
C ASP A 64 -15.12 -13.98 0.54
N PRO A 65 -15.69 -13.66 -0.63
CA PRO A 65 -15.88 -12.28 -1.06
C PRO A 65 -16.89 -11.54 -0.17
N PRO A 66 -16.81 -10.19 -0.09
CA PRO A 66 -17.67 -9.39 0.78
C PRO A 66 -19.17 -9.63 0.55
N SER A 67 -19.89 -10.05 1.60
CA SER A 67 -21.33 -10.31 1.50
C SER A 67 -22.15 -9.01 1.38
N GLY A 68 -22.41 -8.58 0.14
CA GLY A 68 -23.26 -7.42 -0.15
C GLY A 68 -22.54 -6.06 -0.03
N ALA A 69 -21.26 -6.00 -0.41
CA ALA A 69 -20.54 -4.74 -0.48
C ALA A 69 -21.13 -3.76 -1.52
N GLY A 70 -21.51 -2.58 -1.02
CA GLY A 70 -21.26 -1.30 -1.67
C GLY A 70 -22.12 -0.90 -2.87
N ARG A 71 -22.15 -1.72 -3.92
CA ARG A 71 -22.57 -1.28 -5.27
C ARG A 71 -24.05 -1.57 -5.54
N VAL A 72 -24.72 -0.64 -6.23
CA VAL A 72 -26.13 -0.85 -6.62
C VAL A 72 -26.20 -2.02 -7.58
N VAL A 73 -27.11 -2.96 -7.30
CA VAL A 73 -27.22 -4.23 -8.03
C VAL A 73 -27.62 -3.98 -9.49
N GLY A 74 -26.63 -3.91 -10.38
CA GLY A 74 -26.83 -3.83 -11.83
C GLY A 74 -25.79 -3.03 -12.61
N ASP A 75 -24.99 -2.19 -11.96
CA ASP A 75 -24.20 -1.18 -12.68
C ASP A 75 -22.89 -1.76 -13.24
N LYS A 76 -22.94 -2.12 -14.53
CA LYS A 76 -21.76 -2.44 -15.34
C LYS A 76 -21.08 -1.12 -15.72
N VAL A 77 -19.85 -0.95 -15.24
CA VAL A 77 -19.16 0.34 -15.29
C VAL A 77 -18.67 0.73 -16.69
N PHE A 78 -18.38 -0.24 -17.56
CA PHE A 78 -17.99 0.00 -18.95
C PHE A 78 -19.17 -0.03 -19.96
N ASP A 79 -20.43 0.17 -19.53
CA ASP A 79 -21.62 -0.06 -20.38
C ASP A 79 -22.14 1.14 -21.19
N CYS A 80 -21.38 2.22 -21.38
CA CYS A 80 -21.87 3.42 -22.07
C CYS A 80 -22.08 3.20 -23.58
N PHE A 81 -23.20 2.59 -23.94
CA PHE A 81 -23.88 2.74 -25.22
C PHE A 81 -24.92 3.88 -25.11
N GLY A 82 -24.52 5.11 -25.42
CA GLY A 82 -25.46 6.22 -25.60
C GLY A 82 -26.03 6.85 -24.33
N ASP A 83 -25.19 7.14 -23.33
CA ASP A 83 -25.58 8.09 -22.28
C ASP A 83 -25.42 9.55 -22.77
N SER A 84 -26.24 10.45 -22.22
CA SER A 84 -26.24 11.89 -22.53
C SER A 84 -26.65 12.75 -21.33
N ASN A 85 -26.35 12.29 -20.11
CA ASN A 85 -27.05 12.73 -18.89
C ASN A 85 -26.19 13.27 -17.72
N ASN A 86 -24.91 13.60 -17.94
CA ASN A 86 -24.08 14.36 -16.97
C ASN A 86 -23.86 13.54 -15.66
N ASP A 87 -23.49 12.29 -15.82
CA ASP A 87 -23.34 11.25 -14.79
C ASP A 87 -21.88 10.96 -14.38
N ARG A 88 -20.91 11.67 -14.99
CA ARG A 88 -19.45 11.66 -14.71
C ARG A 88 -18.65 10.55 -15.41
N PHE A 89 -19.19 9.92 -16.45
CA PHE A 89 -18.41 9.09 -17.36
C PHE A 89 -18.01 9.88 -18.62
N MET A 90 -17.01 9.41 -19.38
CA MET A 90 -16.61 10.07 -20.63
C MET A 90 -17.71 9.99 -21.70
N ASP A 91 -18.21 11.16 -22.11
CA ASP A 91 -19.29 11.34 -23.08
C ASP A 91 -18.91 10.81 -24.48
N ASP A 92 -19.69 9.84 -24.99
CA ASP A 92 -19.43 9.18 -26.28
C ASP A 92 -19.58 10.10 -27.51
N SER A 93 -20.22 11.26 -27.33
CA SER A 93 -20.67 12.12 -28.43
C SER A 93 -19.55 12.84 -29.17
N ILE A 94 -18.34 12.88 -28.61
CA ILE A 94 -17.16 13.54 -29.20
C ILE A 94 -16.52 12.67 -30.30
N CYS A 95 -16.54 11.34 -30.14
CA CYS A 95 -15.67 10.44 -30.89
C CYS A 95 -16.21 9.93 -32.23
N GLY A 96 -17.49 10.17 -32.55
CA GLY A 96 -18.08 9.96 -33.89
C GLY A 96 -18.17 8.51 -34.40
N LEU A 97 -17.56 7.54 -33.71
CA LEU A 97 -17.57 6.10 -34.05
C LEU A 97 -18.67 5.31 -33.32
N GLY A 98 -19.27 5.87 -32.26
CA GLY A 98 -20.44 5.30 -31.57
C GLY A 98 -20.15 4.09 -30.68
N ALA A 99 -18.88 3.90 -30.30
CA ALA A 99 -18.43 2.99 -29.25
C ALA A 99 -17.03 3.41 -28.78
N SER A 100 -16.77 3.29 -27.49
CA SER A 100 -15.48 3.48 -26.82
C SER A 100 -14.79 2.15 -26.45
N ARG A 101 -15.46 1.01 -26.68
CA ARG A 101 -14.97 -0.35 -26.39
C ARG A 101 -14.37 -1.05 -27.61
N TRP A 102 -13.17 -1.62 -27.41
CA TRP A 102 -12.33 -2.25 -28.44
C TRP A 102 -11.80 -3.62 -27.96
N TYR A 103 -11.28 -4.42 -28.90
CA TYR A 103 -10.46 -5.63 -28.65
C TYR A 103 -9.89 -6.20 -29.96
N PHE A 104 -8.97 -7.16 -29.87
CA PHE A 104 -8.21 -7.73 -31.01
C PHE A 104 -8.88 -8.91 -31.72
N GLY A 105 -10.13 -9.20 -31.36
CA GLY A 105 -10.86 -10.34 -31.90
C GLY A 105 -10.51 -11.65 -31.19
N SER A 106 -11.43 -12.61 -31.31
CA SER A 106 -11.40 -13.95 -30.68
C SER A 106 -10.20 -14.88 -30.96
N GLY A 107 -9.17 -14.41 -31.67
CA GLY A 107 -7.94 -15.14 -31.97
C GLY A 107 -6.68 -14.52 -31.39
N PHE A 108 -6.82 -13.42 -30.64
CA PHE A 108 -5.74 -12.78 -29.91
C PHE A 108 -5.67 -13.32 -28.48
N CYS A 109 -4.47 -13.33 -27.90
CA CYS A 109 -4.18 -13.82 -26.55
C CYS A 109 -3.11 -12.92 -25.94
N ASN A 110 -3.37 -12.42 -24.74
CA ASN A 110 -2.43 -11.67 -23.91
C ASN A 110 -2.78 -11.96 -22.46
N LEU A 111 -1.93 -12.76 -21.82
CA LEU A 111 -2.19 -13.30 -20.49
C LEU A 111 -1.60 -12.44 -19.37
N PHE A 112 -0.82 -11.42 -19.74
CA PHE A 112 -0.08 -10.56 -18.83
C PHE A 112 0.07 -9.17 -19.45
N ILE A 113 -0.64 -8.21 -18.88
CA ILE A 113 -0.61 -6.79 -19.30
C ILE A 113 -0.14 -5.95 -18.12
N SER A 114 0.82 -5.05 -18.36
CA SER A 114 1.14 -3.94 -17.47
C SER A 114 0.86 -2.63 -18.19
N ASN A 115 0.10 -1.73 -17.58
CA ASN A 115 -0.17 -0.38 -18.08
C ASN A 115 -0.01 0.63 -16.95
N ASP A 116 0.35 1.85 -17.31
CA ASP A 116 0.47 2.95 -16.38
C ASP A 116 -0.84 3.26 -15.62
N MET A 117 -0.70 3.96 -14.51
CA MET A 117 -1.80 4.65 -13.85
C MET A 117 -1.34 6.04 -13.43
N VAL A 118 -2.13 7.05 -13.78
CA VAL A 118 -2.05 8.36 -13.13
C VAL A 118 -3.29 8.54 -12.27
N LEU A 119 -3.10 8.73 -10.98
CA LEU A 119 -4.20 8.92 -10.03
C LEU A 119 -4.83 10.30 -10.19
N HIS A 120 -6.10 10.42 -9.83
CA HIS A 120 -6.76 11.73 -9.78
C HIS A 120 -6.11 12.62 -8.70
N PRO A 121 -5.88 13.93 -8.91
CA PRO A 121 -5.17 14.78 -7.95
C PRO A 121 -5.83 14.94 -6.57
N GLU A 122 -7.12 14.60 -6.40
CA GLU A 122 -7.81 14.59 -5.10
C GLU A 122 -7.83 13.19 -4.45
N THR A 123 -7.16 12.19 -5.04
CA THR A 123 -7.07 10.82 -4.51
C THR A 123 -6.31 10.80 -3.20
N VAL A 124 -6.92 10.19 -2.18
CA VAL A 124 -6.20 9.81 -0.97
C VAL A 124 -5.41 8.54 -1.25
N ILE A 125 -4.16 8.71 -1.67
CA ILE A 125 -3.21 7.61 -1.88
C ILE A 125 -3.11 6.75 -0.61
N GLN A 126 -3.13 7.40 0.56
CA GLN A 126 -3.06 6.78 1.89
C GLN A 126 -4.23 5.83 2.21
N ALA A 127 -5.40 6.00 1.57
CA ALA A 127 -6.56 5.14 1.78
C ALA A 127 -6.56 3.91 0.85
N GLY A 128 -5.66 3.88 -0.15
CA GLY A 128 -5.63 2.86 -1.17
C GLY A 128 -6.89 2.82 -2.04
N ALA A 129 -7.00 1.78 -2.87
CA ALA A 129 -8.25 1.41 -3.51
C ALA A 129 -8.87 0.21 -2.79
N HIS A 130 -10.18 0.23 -2.52
CA HIS A 130 -10.90 -0.83 -1.81
C HIS A 130 -11.75 -1.72 -2.73
N ALA A 131 -11.90 -1.34 -3.99
CA ALA A 131 -12.60 -2.10 -5.00
C ALA A 131 -12.03 -1.82 -6.40
N ALA A 132 -12.19 -2.77 -7.32
CA ALA A 132 -11.89 -2.60 -8.73
C ALA A 132 -13.01 -3.16 -9.63
N ASP A 133 -13.18 -2.67 -10.85
CA ASP A 133 -14.06 -3.30 -11.86
C ASP A 133 -13.27 -3.67 -13.10
N ILE A 134 -13.56 -4.81 -13.70
CA ILE A 134 -12.81 -5.35 -14.84
C ILE A 134 -13.73 -5.89 -15.93
N GLU A 135 -13.29 -5.83 -17.18
CA GLU A 135 -13.94 -6.47 -18.33
C GLU A 135 -12.88 -7.19 -19.19
N TRP A 136 -13.12 -8.47 -19.54
CA TRP A 136 -12.15 -9.30 -20.27
C TRP A 136 -12.79 -10.33 -21.20
N TYR A 137 -12.02 -10.76 -22.20
CA TYR A 137 -12.36 -11.85 -23.09
C TYR A 137 -11.71 -13.15 -22.58
N TRP A 138 -12.53 -14.16 -22.29
CA TRP A 138 -12.04 -15.46 -21.85
C TRP A 138 -12.05 -16.46 -23.00
N ALA A 139 -10.89 -16.97 -23.41
CA ALA A 139 -10.69 -17.61 -24.70
C ALA A 139 -10.19 -19.07 -24.60
N VAL A 140 -10.90 -19.90 -23.84
CA VAL A 140 -10.64 -21.36 -23.81
C VAL A 140 -10.62 -21.95 -25.23
N ASN A 141 -9.80 -22.99 -25.43
CA ASN A 141 -9.57 -23.63 -26.73
C ASN A 141 -10.87 -24.22 -27.35
N GLY A 142 -11.57 -23.42 -28.15
CA GLY A 142 -12.79 -23.79 -28.88
C GLY A 142 -14.09 -23.26 -28.27
N SER A 143 -15.17 -23.27 -29.05
CA SER A 143 -16.49 -22.84 -28.56
C SER A 143 -17.13 -23.90 -27.66
N GLY A 144 -17.53 -23.54 -26.44
CA GLY A 144 -18.18 -24.46 -25.51
C GLY A 144 -17.23 -25.40 -24.76
N THR A 145 -15.93 -25.13 -24.79
CA THR A 145 -14.98 -25.60 -23.77
C THR A 145 -15.00 -24.63 -22.58
N SER A 146 -14.47 -25.08 -21.45
CA SER A 146 -14.45 -24.30 -20.20
C SER A 146 -13.23 -24.70 -19.38
N GLU A 147 -12.62 -23.74 -18.70
CA GLU A 147 -11.49 -23.97 -17.79
C GLU A 147 -11.63 -23.11 -16.54
N GLN A 148 -10.83 -23.42 -15.52
CA GLN A 148 -10.76 -22.63 -14.29
C GLN A 148 -10.26 -21.21 -14.64
N CYS A 149 -10.96 -20.18 -14.17
CA CYS A 149 -10.59 -18.79 -14.37
C CYS A 149 -10.18 -18.16 -13.04
N VAL A 150 -8.94 -17.70 -12.99
CA VAL A 150 -8.41 -16.84 -11.94
C VAL A 150 -7.84 -15.60 -12.61
N VAL A 151 -8.14 -14.42 -12.07
CA VAL A 151 -7.57 -13.14 -12.53
C VAL A 151 -6.75 -12.55 -11.40
N GLY A 152 -5.50 -12.19 -11.66
CA GLY A 152 -4.67 -11.39 -10.76
C GLY A 152 -4.73 -9.92 -11.13
N VAL A 153 -4.88 -9.06 -10.11
CA VAL A 153 -4.86 -7.60 -10.24
C VAL A 153 -3.88 -7.04 -9.22
N PHE A 154 -2.82 -6.40 -9.69
CA PHE A 154 -1.73 -5.86 -8.88
C PHE A 154 -1.49 -4.38 -9.17
N THR A 155 -0.86 -3.68 -8.22
CA THR A 155 -0.36 -2.31 -8.35
C THR A 155 1.15 -2.27 -8.04
N GLN A 156 1.87 -1.37 -8.70
CA GLN A 156 3.32 -1.22 -8.57
C GLN A 156 3.79 0.20 -8.94
N LEU A 157 5.06 0.49 -8.63
CA LEU A 157 5.70 1.81 -8.82
C LEU A 157 6.44 1.95 -10.15
N SER A 158 6.56 0.90 -10.96
CA SER A 158 7.19 1.00 -12.28
C SER A 158 6.28 1.74 -13.25
N ASP A 159 6.92 2.41 -14.21
CA ASP A 159 6.28 3.22 -15.24
C ASP A 159 6.42 2.55 -16.63
N PRO A 160 5.35 1.92 -17.16
CA PRO A 160 5.31 1.38 -18.51
C PRO A 160 5.46 2.44 -19.59
N ASP A 161 5.17 3.71 -19.29
CA ASP A 161 5.35 4.82 -20.22
C ASP A 161 6.84 5.15 -20.44
N ALA A 162 7.66 4.94 -19.39
CA ALA A 162 9.12 4.85 -19.46
C ALA A 162 9.64 3.47 -19.94
N CYS A 163 8.75 2.52 -20.25
CA CYS A 163 9.04 1.12 -20.54
C CYS A 163 9.87 0.43 -19.44
N GLU A 164 9.62 0.73 -18.17
CA GLU A 164 10.33 0.09 -17.05
C GLU A 164 9.77 -1.32 -16.77
N PRO A 165 10.63 -2.33 -16.51
CA PRO A 165 10.18 -3.67 -16.18
C PRO A 165 9.50 -3.70 -14.80
N ASP A 166 8.52 -4.59 -14.65
CA ASP A 166 7.78 -4.79 -13.40
C ASP A 166 8.69 -4.97 -12.17
N SER A 167 8.23 -4.45 -11.04
CA SER A 167 9.04 -4.37 -9.82
C SER A 167 8.23 -4.71 -8.56
N GLY A 168 8.01 -6.02 -8.34
CA GLY A 168 7.47 -6.54 -7.08
C GLY A 168 6.06 -6.04 -6.76
N ALA A 169 5.11 -6.24 -7.66
CA ALA A 169 3.75 -5.72 -7.52
C ALA A 169 2.96 -6.44 -6.41
N TRP A 170 2.16 -5.71 -5.64
CA TRP A 170 1.25 -6.26 -4.63
C TRP A 170 -0.19 -6.23 -5.13
N GLY A 171 -1.00 -7.22 -4.75
CA GLY A 171 -2.33 -7.36 -5.34
C GLY A 171 -3.14 -8.54 -4.83
N TRP A 172 -4.12 -8.93 -5.64
CA TRP A 172 -5.14 -9.91 -5.27
C TRP A 172 -5.45 -10.85 -6.43
N LEU A 173 -5.63 -12.14 -6.11
CA LEU A 173 -6.14 -13.17 -7.01
C LEU A 173 -7.64 -13.35 -6.77
N PHE A 174 -8.43 -13.35 -7.85
CA PHE A 174 -9.88 -13.55 -7.84
C PHE A 174 -10.24 -14.82 -8.60
N ASP A 175 -10.86 -15.78 -7.92
CA ASP A 175 -11.30 -17.06 -8.49
C ASP A 175 -12.78 -16.98 -8.90
N PHE A 176 -13.05 -17.17 -10.19
CA PHE A 176 -14.40 -17.16 -10.78
C PHE A 176 -14.94 -18.57 -11.06
N GLY A 177 -14.21 -19.61 -10.65
CA GLY A 177 -14.48 -20.99 -10.95
C GLY A 177 -14.31 -21.35 -12.43
N ILE A 178 -15.06 -22.34 -12.89
CA ILE A 178 -14.98 -22.83 -14.27
C ILE A 178 -15.84 -21.96 -15.19
N LEU A 179 -15.20 -21.12 -16.02
CA LEU A 179 -15.87 -20.27 -17.00
C LEU A 179 -15.86 -20.88 -18.42
N PRO A 180 -17.00 -20.86 -19.13
CA PRO A 180 -17.06 -21.11 -20.58
C PRO A 180 -16.17 -20.17 -21.41
N GLY A 181 -15.49 -20.72 -22.42
CA GLY A 181 -14.64 -19.95 -23.32
C GLY A 181 -15.32 -19.41 -24.58
N ARG A 182 -14.67 -18.40 -25.13
CA ARG A 182 -15.09 -17.53 -26.23
C ARG A 182 -16.25 -16.59 -25.87
N GLU A 183 -16.16 -16.02 -24.68
CA GLU A 183 -17.23 -15.23 -24.05
C GLU A 183 -16.63 -13.93 -23.46
N GLU A 184 -17.47 -12.89 -23.42
CA GLU A 184 -17.18 -11.58 -22.82
C GLU A 184 -17.63 -11.60 -21.35
N TYR A 185 -16.73 -11.28 -20.42
CA TYR A 185 -17.00 -11.28 -18.98
C TYR A 185 -16.68 -9.92 -18.36
N TRP A 186 -17.44 -9.57 -17.32
CA TRP A 186 -17.17 -8.44 -16.44
C TRP A 186 -17.35 -8.84 -14.97
N ALA A 187 -16.66 -8.16 -14.07
CA ALA A 187 -16.80 -8.38 -12.63
C ALA A 187 -16.56 -7.08 -11.84
N ASN A 188 -17.27 -6.95 -10.71
CA ASN A 188 -16.89 -6.06 -9.62
C ASN A 188 -16.01 -6.87 -8.65
N LEU A 189 -14.89 -6.29 -8.25
CA LEU A 189 -13.86 -6.88 -7.39
C LEU A 189 -13.80 -6.07 -6.09
N ASP A 190 -14.75 -6.31 -5.19
CA ASP A 190 -14.74 -5.68 -3.86
C ASP A 190 -13.81 -6.44 -2.91
N LEU A 191 -12.91 -5.73 -2.22
CA LEU A 191 -12.05 -6.31 -1.18
C LEU A 191 -12.78 -6.40 0.17
N PRO A 192 -12.37 -7.30 1.09
CA PRO A 192 -12.90 -7.33 2.46
C PRO A 192 -12.76 -5.97 3.18
N PRO A 193 -13.64 -5.65 4.15
CA PRO A 193 -13.52 -4.41 4.89
C PRO A 193 -12.19 -4.31 5.64
N GLY A 194 -11.36 -3.35 5.25
CA GLY A 194 -9.99 -3.18 5.76
C GLY A 194 -8.90 -3.64 4.79
N ASP A 195 -9.23 -4.35 3.71
CA ASP A 195 -8.29 -4.69 2.65
C ASP A 195 -8.29 -3.62 1.55
N ILE A 196 -7.10 -3.35 1.01
CA ILE A 196 -6.86 -2.34 -0.03
C ILE A 196 -5.85 -2.85 -1.07
N TRP A 197 -5.85 -2.25 -2.26
CA TRP A 197 -4.65 -2.13 -3.09
C TRP A 197 -3.91 -0.86 -2.67
N ASP A 198 -2.60 -0.98 -2.45
CA ASP A 198 -1.74 0.18 -2.28
C ASP A 198 -1.65 0.97 -3.60
N LEU A 199 -1.66 2.29 -3.49
CA LEU A 199 -1.59 3.21 -4.63
C LEU A 199 -0.19 3.87 -4.69
N PRO A 200 0.32 4.22 -5.89
CA PRO A 200 1.64 4.82 -6.01
C PRO A 200 1.78 6.15 -5.23
N PRO A 201 2.85 6.34 -4.40
CA PRO A 201 3.02 7.50 -3.51
C PRO A 201 3.07 8.87 -4.18
N ASP A 202 3.59 8.96 -5.40
CA ASP A 202 3.67 10.17 -6.21
C ASP A 202 2.42 10.40 -7.10
N GLY A 203 1.45 9.48 -7.01
CA GLY A 203 0.27 9.47 -7.87
C GLY A 203 0.49 8.86 -9.26
N SER A 204 1.65 8.23 -9.52
CA SER A 204 2.02 7.67 -10.83
C SER A 204 2.65 6.29 -10.70
N GLY A 205 2.25 5.32 -11.52
CA GLY A 205 2.82 3.98 -11.47
C GLY A 205 2.19 3.07 -12.50
N SER A 206 1.94 1.80 -12.16
CA SER A 206 1.20 0.89 -13.03
C SER A 206 0.36 -0.15 -12.31
N TYR A 207 -0.61 -0.71 -13.04
CA TYR A 207 -1.30 -1.93 -12.65
C TYR A 207 -0.90 -3.09 -13.58
N VAL A 208 -0.90 -4.29 -13.01
CA VAL A 208 -0.69 -5.54 -13.75
C VAL A 208 -1.93 -6.41 -13.70
N PHE A 209 -2.32 -6.93 -14.86
CA PHE A 209 -3.28 -8.01 -15.01
C PHE A 209 -2.59 -9.33 -15.33
N THR A 210 -3.00 -10.41 -14.66
CA THR A 210 -2.64 -11.78 -15.04
C THR A 210 -3.87 -12.67 -15.21
N TYR A 211 -3.82 -13.57 -16.20
CA TYR A 211 -4.91 -14.51 -16.51
C TYR A 211 -4.46 -15.96 -16.31
N LEU A 212 -5.06 -16.63 -15.33
CA LEU A 212 -4.56 -17.86 -14.70
C LEU A 212 -5.64 -18.96 -14.62
N THR A 213 -5.20 -20.20 -14.42
CA THR A 213 -6.04 -21.41 -14.22
C THR A 213 -5.86 -22.07 -12.86
N ASP A 214 -4.98 -21.54 -12.01
CA ASP A 214 -4.78 -21.98 -10.62
C ASP A 214 -4.40 -20.78 -9.72
N ASP A 215 -3.77 -21.05 -8.58
CA ASP A 215 -3.34 -20.05 -7.59
C ASP A 215 -2.03 -19.33 -7.92
N GLY A 216 -1.64 -19.26 -9.19
CA GLY A 216 -0.54 -18.41 -9.68
C GLY A 216 0.50 -19.08 -10.59
N ASN A 217 0.49 -20.41 -10.67
CA ASN A 217 1.53 -21.22 -11.30
C ASN A 217 1.18 -21.70 -12.73
N SER A 218 -0.08 -21.54 -13.16
CA SER A 218 -0.59 -22.01 -14.45
C SER A 218 -1.34 -20.92 -15.20
N TRP A 219 -0.71 -20.38 -16.23
CA TRP A 219 -1.33 -19.48 -17.21
C TRP A 219 -2.62 -20.05 -17.83
N ALA A 220 -3.58 -19.19 -18.14
CA ALA A 220 -4.79 -19.58 -18.85
C ALA A 220 -4.52 -20.04 -20.30
N THR A 221 -5.45 -20.77 -20.92
CA THR A 221 -5.25 -21.21 -22.32
C THR A 221 -5.08 -20.01 -23.25
N CYS A 222 -5.94 -19.00 -23.08
CA CYS A 222 -5.91 -17.72 -23.77
C CYS A 222 -6.96 -16.81 -23.12
N ALA A 223 -6.62 -15.54 -22.93
CA ALA A 223 -7.50 -14.46 -22.49
C ALA A 223 -6.87 -13.14 -22.97
N HIS A 224 -7.59 -12.03 -22.80
CA HIS A 224 -7.05 -10.66 -22.81
C HIS A 224 -8.12 -9.71 -22.25
N SER A 225 -7.76 -8.52 -21.76
CA SER A 225 -8.71 -7.50 -21.29
C SER A 225 -9.64 -7.01 -22.42
N PHE A 226 -10.74 -6.34 -22.09
CA PHE A 226 -11.39 -5.43 -23.04
C PHE A 226 -10.79 -4.03 -22.92
N MET A 227 -11.15 -3.15 -23.86
CA MET A 227 -10.28 -2.05 -24.20
C MET A 227 -11.02 -0.69 -24.37
N TRP A 228 -10.93 0.25 -23.41
CA TRP A 228 -11.51 1.62 -23.40
C TRP A 228 -10.53 2.81 -23.65
N GLY A 229 -10.83 3.78 -24.52
CA GLY A 229 -9.92 4.94 -24.68
C GLY A 229 -9.83 5.88 -23.44
N ALA A 230 -8.63 6.25 -23.02
CA ALA A 230 -8.35 7.29 -22.01
C ALA A 230 -8.22 8.68 -22.67
N SER A 231 -8.27 9.77 -21.89
CA SER A 231 -8.13 11.14 -22.42
C SER A 231 -6.72 11.70 -22.18
N ASN A 232 -6.02 12.05 -23.26
CA ASN A 232 -4.69 12.69 -23.29
C ASN A 232 -4.61 14.16 -22.80
N ASN A 233 -5.50 14.59 -21.90
CA ASN A 233 -5.89 16.00 -21.81
C ASN A 233 -5.75 16.62 -20.41
N GLU A 234 -4.50 16.66 -19.93
CA GLU A 234 -4.05 17.32 -18.70
C GLU A 234 -4.87 18.58 -18.35
N GLY A 235 -5.69 18.49 -17.30
CA GLY A 235 -6.22 19.65 -16.58
C GLY A 235 -7.47 20.34 -17.14
N ALA A 236 -8.29 19.67 -17.96
CA ALA A 236 -9.54 20.25 -18.48
C ALA A 236 -10.78 20.06 -17.57
N ASP A 237 -10.89 18.95 -16.85
CA ASP A 237 -12.01 18.64 -15.94
C ASP A 237 -11.49 18.11 -14.59
N PRO A 238 -11.71 18.79 -13.46
CA PRO A 238 -11.30 18.32 -12.14
C PRO A 238 -12.14 17.13 -11.61
N LEU A 239 -13.07 16.59 -12.41
CA LEU A 239 -13.76 15.31 -12.17
C LEU A 239 -13.46 14.28 -13.27
N ALA A 240 -12.46 14.52 -14.13
CA ALA A 240 -12.01 13.52 -15.09
C ALA A 240 -11.49 12.26 -14.37
N PRO A 241 -11.66 11.05 -14.96
CA PRO A 241 -10.95 9.89 -14.49
C PRO A 241 -9.43 10.08 -14.64
N GLY A 242 -8.64 9.30 -13.90
CA GLY A 242 -7.18 9.32 -14.03
C GLY A 242 -6.70 9.07 -15.46
N GLU A 243 -5.55 9.66 -15.80
CA GLU A 243 -4.99 9.64 -17.15
C GLU A 243 -4.11 8.40 -17.40
N GLN A 244 -3.82 8.13 -18.68
CA GLN A 244 -2.95 7.04 -19.12
C GLN A 244 -2.04 7.50 -20.27
N GLY A 245 -0.80 7.06 -20.21
CA GLY A 245 0.24 7.24 -21.20
C GLY A 245 0.09 6.36 -22.44
N PRO A 246 0.85 6.66 -23.51
CA PRO A 246 0.85 5.86 -24.73
C PRO A 246 1.35 4.42 -24.58
N ASN A 247 2.27 4.09 -23.66
CA ASN A 247 2.99 2.81 -23.73
C ASN A 247 2.52 1.76 -22.70
N GLN A 248 2.54 0.48 -23.11
CA GLN A 248 2.22 -0.69 -22.27
C GLN A 248 3.17 -1.84 -22.51
N LEU A 249 3.20 -2.75 -21.56
CA LEU A 249 3.89 -4.02 -21.69
C LEU A 249 2.89 -5.17 -21.95
N ASP A 250 3.10 -5.94 -23.03
CA ASP A 250 2.32 -7.15 -23.34
C ASP A 250 3.16 -8.42 -23.55
N ASP A 251 2.85 -9.50 -22.81
CA ASP A 251 3.49 -10.82 -22.91
C ASP A 251 2.95 -11.59 -24.13
N ILE A 252 3.33 -11.16 -25.34
CA ILE A 252 2.84 -11.74 -26.59
C ILE A 252 3.95 -12.22 -27.53
N ASN A 253 5.22 -11.88 -27.29
CA ASN A 253 6.27 -12.13 -28.28
C ASN A 253 7.67 -12.42 -27.66
N PRO A 254 7.90 -13.64 -27.17
CA PRO A 254 6.94 -14.74 -27.02
C PRO A 254 6.05 -14.58 -25.77
N PRO A 255 4.95 -15.34 -25.61
CA PRO A 255 4.26 -15.43 -24.33
C PRO A 255 5.00 -16.42 -23.40
N TYR A 256 5.65 -15.91 -22.35
CA TYR A 256 6.38 -16.69 -21.33
C TYR A 256 6.10 -16.24 -19.89
N GLY A 257 5.17 -15.30 -19.67
CA GLY A 257 4.75 -14.87 -18.35
C GLY A 257 5.65 -13.82 -17.70
N SER A 258 6.32 -13.00 -18.48
CA SER A 258 7.20 -11.91 -18.02
C SER A 258 7.43 -10.94 -19.18
N HIS A 259 7.73 -9.66 -18.91
CA HIS A 259 7.93 -8.66 -19.97
C HIS A 259 9.40 -8.47 -20.37
N THR A 260 9.67 -8.56 -21.67
CA THR A 260 10.93 -8.11 -22.29
C THR A 260 10.69 -6.74 -22.91
N VAL A 261 10.96 -5.71 -22.13
CA VAL A 261 10.89 -4.27 -22.47
C VAL A 261 11.20 -3.92 -23.94
N LEU A 262 12.22 -4.53 -24.56
CA LEU A 262 12.64 -4.24 -25.93
C LEU A 262 11.73 -4.82 -27.04
N ASP A 263 11.01 -5.90 -26.75
CA ASP A 263 10.16 -6.63 -27.70
C ASP A 263 8.67 -6.48 -27.38
N GLU A 264 8.34 -6.00 -26.16
CA GLU A 264 7.00 -6.06 -25.56
C GLU A 264 6.51 -4.72 -24.98
N CYS A 265 7.31 -3.63 -25.04
CA CYS A 265 6.79 -2.27 -24.83
C CYS A 265 6.20 -1.71 -26.14
N ILE A 266 4.88 -1.46 -26.15
CA ILE A 266 4.10 -1.08 -27.34
C ILE A 266 3.40 0.27 -27.13
N ASP A 267 3.34 1.07 -28.20
CA ASP A 267 2.60 2.34 -28.27
C ASP A 267 1.13 2.11 -28.68
N HIS A 268 0.20 2.60 -27.86
CA HIS A 268 -1.24 2.45 -27.97
C HIS A 268 -1.97 3.70 -28.51
N THR A 269 -1.24 4.66 -29.11
CA THR A 269 -1.82 5.78 -29.87
C THR A 269 -2.25 5.37 -31.28
N TRP A 270 -3.54 5.07 -31.44
CA TRP A 270 -4.06 4.36 -32.63
C TRP A 270 -4.89 5.24 -33.59
N ASP A 271 -4.81 6.57 -33.48
CA ASP A 271 -5.71 7.54 -34.15
C ASP A 271 -7.21 7.21 -33.89
N LEU A 272 -7.51 6.62 -32.73
CA LEU A 272 -8.86 6.32 -32.25
C LEU A 272 -9.34 7.45 -31.33
N CYS A 273 -10.56 7.32 -30.79
CA CYS A 273 -11.09 8.30 -29.84
C CYS A 273 -11.96 7.57 -28.80
N PRO A 274 -11.71 7.77 -27.49
CA PRO A 274 -10.55 8.50 -26.93
C PRO A 274 -9.22 7.77 -27.24
N ASP A 275 -8.07 8.42 -26.99
CA ASP A 275 -6.72 7.87 -27.16
C ASP A 275 -5.72 8.48 -26.15
N PRO A 276 -4.73 7.72 -25.62
CA PRO A 276 -4.38 6.31 -25.88
C PRO A 276 -5.32 5.32 -25.14
N LEU A 277 -4.92 4.04 -25.01
CA LEU A 277 -5.82 2.96 -24.58
C LEU A 277 -5.06 1.83 -23.75
N GLY A 278 -5.23 1.57 -22.40
CA GLY A 278 -4.69 0.42 -21.53
C GLY A 278 -5.58 -0.74 -20.89
N ALA A 279 -5.19 -1.67 -20.00
CA ALA A 279 -6.08 -2.86 -19.72
C ALA A 279 -7.39 -2.55 -18.94
N MET A 280 -8.62 -2.75 -19.48
CA MET A 280 -9.92 -2.35 -18.85
C MET A 280 -10.03 -2.70 -17.37
N ILE A 281 -9.74 -1.70 -16.54
CA ILE A 281 -9.89 -1.68 -15.10
C ILE A 281 -10.33 -0.31 -14.65
N GLN A 282 -11.03 -0.30 -13.53
CA GLN A 282 -11.32 0.88 -12.74
C GLN A 282 -11.02 0.59 -11.27
N PHE A 283 -10.11 1.33 -10.63
CA PHE A 283 -9.91 1.27 -9.17
C PHE A 283 -10.75 2.33 -8.46
N TRP A 284 -11.16 2.04 -7.23
CA TRP A 284 -12.02 2.89 -6.41
C TRP A 284 -11.34 3.18 -5.06
N GLY A 285 -10.85 4.41 -4.89
CA GLY A 285 -10.25 4.93 -3.66
C GLY A 285 -11.12 5.97 -2.95
N GLU A 286 -10.64 6.52 -1.83
CA GLU A 286 -11.24 7.71 -1.20
C GLU A 286 -10.67 9.00 -1.82
N VAL A 287 -11.43 10.11 -1.75
CA VAL A 287 -10.98 11.45 -2.17
C VAL A 287 -11.15 12.48 -1.05
N GLY A 288 -10.21 13.43 -0.94
CA GLY A 288 -10.25 14.54 0.01
C GLY A 288 -8.93 14.86 0.70
N GLU A 289 -8.93 15.84 1.62
CA GLU A 289 -7.81 16.08 2.54
C GLU A 289 -7.80 14.97 3.60
N TYR A 290 -6.77 14.11 3.56
CA TYR A 290 -6.44 13.18 4.64
C TYR A 290 -5.45 13.86 5.58
N ASP A 291 -5.80 13.92 6.86
CA ASP A 291 -5.01 14.52 7.93
C ASP A 291 -5.02 13.53 9.09
N GLU A 292 -4.36 12.38 8.88
CA GLU A 292 -4.11 11.36 9.91
C GLU A 292 -2.70 10.77 9.68
N PRO A 293 -1.81 10.81 10.69
CA PRO A 293 -0.37 10.58 10.48
C PRO A 293 0.01 9.08 10.48
N ALA A 294 -0.67 8.24 11.26
CA ALA A 294 -0.31 6.84 11.46
C ALA A 294 -1.13 5.82 10.61
N ALA A 295 -0.54 4.67 10.28
CA ALA A 295 -1.22 3.56 9.60
C ALA A 295 -0.75 2.16 10.05
N GLU A 296 -1.68 1.21 10.02
CA GLU A 296 -1.50 -0.22 10.32
C GLU A 296 -0.88 -0.99 9.14
N TRP A 297 0.17 -1.79 9.38
CA TRP A 297 0.61 -2.81 8.41
C TRP A 297 -0.20 -4.09 8.59
N ARG A 298 -1.42 -4.09 8.04
CA ARG A 298 -2.45 -5.12 8.25
C ARG A 298 -1.98 -6.55 8.00
N VAL A 299 -2.33 -7.44 8.91
CA VAL A 299 -2.06 -8.89 8.80
C VAL A 299 -2.70 -9.49 7.55
N GLN A 300 -3.87 -8.99 7.13
CA GLN A 300 -4.54 -9.43 5.89
C GLN A 300 -3.72 -9.11 4.64
N SER A 301 -3.02 -7.96 4.62
CA SER A 301 -2.09 -7.54 3.56
C SER A 301 -0.72 -8.23 3.64
N GLY A 302 -0.56 -9.25 4.49
CA GLY A 302 0.73 -9.93 4.73
C GLY A 302 1.63 -9.24 5.76
N GLY A 303 1.10 -8.26 6.51
CA GLY A 303 1.81 -7.55 7.55
C GLY A 303 1.81 -8.21 8.93
N ASN A 304 2.39 -7.51 9.91
CA ASN A 304 2.46 -7.93 11.31
C ASN A 304 1.30 -7.42 12.18
N GLY A 305 0.48 -6.48 11.68
CA GLY A 305 -0.59 -5.83 12.42
C GLY A 305 -0.13 -4.65 13.28
N HIS A 306 1.15 -4.30 13.23
CA HIS A 306 1.71 -3.16 13.96
C HIS A 306 1.29 -1.84 13.29
N TRP A 307 1.26 -0.76 14.06
CA TRP A 307 1.00 0.59 13.56
C TRP A 307 2.30 1.36 13.42
N TYR A 308 2.35 2.28 12.45
CA TYR A 308 3.53 3.08 12.15
C TYR A 308 3.17 4.52 11.80
N ASP A 309 4.10 5.45 12.02
CA ASP A 309 3.96 6.89 11.74
C ASP A 309 5.34 7.49 11.44
N ILE A 310 5.41 8.64 10.77
CA ILE A 310 6.64 9.44 10.64
C ILE A 310 6.54 10.77 11.39
N GLU A 311 7.45 10.99 12.35
CA GLU A 311 7.61 12.28 12.99
C GLU A 311 8.64 13.14 12.26
N VAL A 312 8.18 14.19 11.56
CA VAL A 312 9.03 15.20 10.92
C VAL A 312 9.34 16.31 11.92
N VAL A 313 10.54 16.26 12.51
CA VAL A 313 10.92 17.15 13.62
C VAL A 313 11.61 18.43 13.15
N ASN A 314 11.30 19.58 13.77
CA ASN A 314 12.05 20.82 13.61
C ASN A 314 12.11 21.61 14.94
N PRO A 315 13.31 21.87 15.53
CA PRO A 315 14.64 21.45 15.06
C PRO A 315 14.91 19.96 15.30
N ALA A 316 15.93 19.42 14.63
CA ALA A 316 16.43 18.05 14.74
C ALA A 316 16.29 17.37 16.11
N ALA A 317 15.83 16.11 16.09
CA ALA A 317 16.18 15.14 17.13
C ALA A 317 17.52 14.44 16.76
N ASP A 318 18.30 14.05 17.76
CA ASP A 318 19.30 12.98 17.61
C ASP A 318 18.63 11.60 17.76
N TRP A 319 19.32 10.50 17.47
CA TRP A 319 18.71 9.16 17.53
C TRP A 319 18.18 8.81 18.93
N PHE A 320 18.83 9.27 20.00
CA PHE A 320 18.37 9.01 21.37
C PHE A 320 17.13 9.84 21.71
N GLU A 321 17.08 11.09 21.25
CA GLU A 321 15.88 11.93 21.37
C GLU A 321 14.72 11.37 20.53
N ALA A 322 14.99 10.85 19.34
CA ALA A 322 14.00 10.20 18.48
C ALA A 322 13.42 8.94 19.14
N GLN A 323 14.26 8.09 19.72
CA GLN A 323 13.83 6.92 20.51
C GLN A 323 13.02 7.33 21.74
N GLN A 324 13.43 8.38 22.47
CA GLN A 324 12.66 8.86 23.62
C GLN A 324 11.29 9.39 23.20
N ARG A 325 11.21 10.16 22.11
CA ARG A 325 9.93 10.70 21.60
C ARG A 325 8.98 9.60 21.12
N ALA A 326 9.49 8.54 20.50
CA ALA A 326 8.69 7.38 20.16
C ALA A 326 8.12 6.70 21.42
N GLN A 327 8.94 6.55 22.47
CA GLN A 327 8.54 5.99 23.77
C GLN A 327 7.55 6.87 24.54
N ASP A 328 7.71 8.20 24.48
CA ASP A 328 6.78 9.19 25.06
C ASP A 328 5.39 9.16 24.40
N ARG A 329 5.24 8.45 23.27
CA ARG A 329 3.99 8.22 22.52
C ARG A 329 3.48 6.77 22.62
N GLY A 330 4.04 5.96 23.53
CA GLY A 330 3.69 4.54 23.70
C GLY A 330 4.29 3.58 22.66
N GLY A 331 5.23 4.03 21.82
CA GLY A 331 5.86 3.23 20.76
C GLY A 331 7.38 3.14 20.89
N TYR A 332 8.06 2.83 19.79
CA TYR A 332 9.53 2.82 19.67
C TYR A 332 9.96 3.17 18.24
N LEU A 333 11.26 3.39 18.00
CA LEU A 333 11.76 3.58 16.63
C LEU A 333 11.60 2.30 15.82
N ALA A 334 10.98 2.41 14.65
CA ALA A 334 10.55 1.25 13.87
C ALA A 334 11.68 0.25 13.60
N THR A 335 11.33 -1.01 13.78
CA THR A 335 12.17 -2.19 13.60
C THR A 335 11.77 -2.91 12.32
N ILE A 336 12.69 -3.71 11.76
CA ILE A 336 12.43 -4.39 10.49
C ILE A 336 12.85 -5.85 10.60
N THR A 337 11.85 -6.71 10.60
CA THR A 337 11.90 -8.16 10.75
C THR A 337 11.61 -8.89 9.45
N SER A 338 11.15 -8.20 8.40
CA SER A 338 10.86 -8.78 7.09
C SER A 338 11.07 -7.82 5.90
N TRP A 339 11.08 -8.39 4.68
CA TRP A 339 11.16 -7.59 3.45
C TRP A 339 9.86 -6.81 3.16
N GLY A 340 8.70 -7.40 3.48
CA GLY A 340 7.40 -6.74 3.29
C GLY A 340 7.26 -5.50 4.19
N GLU A 341 7.75 -5.59 5.42
CA GLU A 341 7.77 -4.48 6.40
C GLU A 341 8.64 -3.33 5.92
N SER A 342 9.85 -3.65 5.46
CA SER A 342 10.77 -2.71 4.82
C SER A 342 10.07 -1.99 3.65
N SER A 343 9.44 -2.76 2.75
CA SER A 343 8.70 -2.22 1.60
C SER A 343 7.51 -1.35 2.00
N PHE A 344 6.74 -1.74 3.02
CA PHE A 344 5.61 -0.97 3.53
C PHE A 344 6.08 0.38 4.10
N LEU A 345 7.10 0.38 4.96
CA LEU A 345 7.67 1.59 5.54
C LEU A 345 8.26 2.51 4.48
N PHE A 346 9.01 1.96 3.52
CA PHE A 346 9.55 2.70 2.38
C PHE A 346 8.46 3.45 1.62
N THR A 347 7.47 2.72 1.11
CA THR A 347 6.41 3.26 0.24
C THR A 347 5.50 4.23 1.01
N ARG A 348 5.24 3.99 2.29
CA ARG A 348 4.21 4.72 3.04
C ARG A 348 4.69 5.98 3.77
N PHE A 349 5.86 5.93 4.39
CA PHE A 349 6.29 6.95 5.36
C PHE A 349 7.62 7.59 5.03
N VAL A 350 8.56 6.79 4.54
CA VAL A 350 9.97 7.18 4.48
C VAL A 350 10.27 8.15 3.33
N VAL A 351 9.54 8.08 2.20
CA VAL A 351 9.73 9.00 1.07
C VAL A 351 9.56 10.47 1.51
N GLU A 352 8.48 10.80 2.21
CA GLU A 352 8.21 12.18 2.68
C GLU A 352 9.32 12.69 3.61
N GLY A 353 9.76 11.86 4.56
CA GLY A 353 10.86 12.19 5.46
C GLY A 353 12.21 12.39 4.75
N ILE A 354 12.49 11.59 3.72
CA ILE A 354 13.69 11.76 2.89
C ILE A 354 13.61 13.03 2.04
N GLU A 355 12.45 13.37 1.46
CA GLU A 355 12.31 14.63 0.71
C GLU A 355 12.50 15.87 1.59
N TYR A 356 12.00 15.84 2.83
CA TYR A 356 12.15 16.94 3.78
C TYR A 356 13.58 17.07 4.36
N GLN A 357 14.22 15.95 4.70
CA GLN A 357 15.40 15.92 5.58
C GLN A 357 16.52 14.97 5.13
N GLY A 358 16.38 14.31 3.98
CA GLY A 358 17.40 13.48 3.33
C GLY A 358 17.56 12.06 3.88
N SER A 359 16.96 11.75 5.02
CA SER A 359 17.10 10.46 5.71
C SER A 359 16.16 10.37 6.93
N VAL A 360 15.77 9.16 7.32
CA VAL A 360 14.83 8.91 8.42
C VAL A 360 15.40 7.86 9.38
N TYR A 361 15.39 8.09 10.69
CA TYR A 361 15.90 7.12 11.68
C TYR A 361 14.97 5.90 11.84
N ALA A 362 15.60 4.75 12.08
CA ALA A 362 14.98 3.48 12.45
C ALA A 362 15.62 2.95 13.76
N GLY A 363 14.99 1.96 14.41
CA GLY A 363 15.37 1.47 15.74
C GLY A 363 16.57 0.53 15.80
N GLY A 364 17.41 0.51 14.76
CA GLY A 364 18.60 -0.34 14.72
C GLY A 364 19.82 0.42 15.21
N TYR A 365 20.67 -0.24 16.00
CA TYR A 365 21.91 0.35 16.50
C TYR A 365 23.01 -0.71 16.70
N GLN A 366 24.27 -0.26 16.74
CA GLN A 366 25.43 -1.09 17.02
C GLN A 366 25.74 -1.15 18.53
N GLN A 367 26.15 -2.32 19.03
CA GLN A 367 26.56 -2.48 20.43
C GLN A 367 27.93 -1.84 20.71
N ASP A 368 28.06 -1.11 21.82
CA ASP A 368 29.30 -0.45 22.28
C ASP A 368 30.52 -1.39 22.22
N GLY A 369 31.48 -1.06 21.34
CA GLY A 369 32.72 -1.80 21.13
C GLY A 369 32.59 -3.08 20.30
N ALA A 370 31.61 -3.16 19.39
CA ALA A 370 31.48 -4.21 18.39
C ALA A 370 32.55 -4.11 17.27
N ASP A 371 32.55 -5.10 16.35
CA ASP A 371 33.53 -5.20 15.26
C ASP A 371 33.04 -4.42 14.02
N GLU A 372 33.54 -3.19 13.83
CA GLU A 372 33.16 -2.34 12.69
C GLU A 372 33.43 -2.94 11.30
N PRO A 373 32.59 -2.65 10.29
CA PRO A 373 31.35 -1.86 10.35
C PRO A 373 30.07 -2.70 10.58
N ASN A 374 30.20 -4.04 10.63
CA ASN A 374 29.06 -4.98 10.47
C ASN A 374 28.91 -5.96 11.65
N GLY A 375 29.54 -5.67 12.78
CA GLY A 375 29.38 -6.40 14.03
C GLY A 375 28.23 -5.83 14.87
N GLY A 376 27.70 -6.61 15.81
CA GLY A 376 26.93 -6.06 16.93
C GLY A 376 25.59 -5.36 16.66
N TRP A 377 25.13 -5.26 15.41
CA TRP A 377 23.82 -4.67 15.08
C TRP A 377 22.64 -5.37 15.76
N THR A 378 21.72 -4.59 16.33
CA THR A 378 20.52 -5.08 17.04
C THR A 378 19.38 -4.06 16.94
N TRP A 379 18.14 -4.52 17.10
CA TRP A 379 16.95 -3.69 17.24
C TRP A 379 16.73 -3.23 18.69
N VAL A 380 16.06 -2.09 18.88
CA VAL A 380 15.60 -1.58 20.20
C VAL A 380 14.65 -2.55 20.93
N THR A 381 13.88 -3.34 20.18
CA THR A 381 13.00 -4.42 20.70
C THR A 381 13.78 -5.66 21.13
N GLY A 382 15.04 -5.81 20.69
CA GLY A 382 15.84 -7.03 20.87
C GLY A 382 15.46 -8.17 19.93
N GLU A 383 14.65 -7.91 18.90
CA GLU A 383 14.25 -8.89 17.89
C GLU A 383 15.41 -9.36 16.99
N PRO A 384 15.24 -10.50 16.27
CA PRO A 384 16.29 -11.04 15.42
C PRO A 384 16.71 -10.07 14.30
N PHE A 385 17.92 -9.50 14.42
CA PHE A 385 18.52 -8.72 13.35
C PHE A 385 18.84 -9.61 12.14
N LEU A 386 18.30 -9.26 10.96
CA LEU A 386 18.50 -10.01 9.73
C LEU A 386 19.87 -9.72 9.08
N PRO A 387 20.53 -10.70 8.45
CA PRO A 387 21.80 -10.48 7.74
C PRO A 387 21.59 -9.88 6.33
N PRO A 388 22.66 -9.47 5.61
CA PRO A 388 22.55 -9.19 4.17
C PRO A 388 21.93 -10.39 3.41
N PRO A 389 21.07 -10.17 2.40
CA PRO A 389 20.76 -8.90 1.74
C PRO A 389 19.54 -8.16 2.32
N TYR A 390 19.02 -8.54 3.49
CA TYR A 390 17.81 -7.91 4.05
C TYR A 390 18.02 -6.43 4.40
N PHE A 391 19.26 -6.05 4.71
CA PHE A 391 19.73 -4.68 4.86
C PHE A 391 20.94 -4.42 3.94
N TRP A 392 21.34 -3.15 3.84
CA TRP A 392 22.61 -2.70 3.25
C TRP A 392 22.77 -2.75 1.71
N THR A 393 21.70 -2.99 0.95
CA THR A 393 21.82 -3.21 -0.51
C THR A 393 21.43 -2.02 -1.37
N CYS A 394 22.41 -1.18 -1.73
CA CYS A 394 22.34 -0.39 -2.96
C CYS A 394 23.01 -1.16 -4.12
N SER A 395 22.40 -1.19 -5.32
CA SER A 395 22.78 -2.14 -6.39
C SER A 395 24.16 -1.90 -7.06
N GLN A 396 24.87 -0.83 -6.71
CA GLN A 396 26.22 -0.55 -7.21
C GLN A 396 27.16 -0.10 -6.08
N CYS A 397 27.58 -1.07 -5.27
CA CYS A 397 28.67 -0.95 -4.29
C CYS A 397 29.96 -0.35 -4.89
N ASN A 398 30.05 0.98 -4.92
CA ASN A 398 31.31 1.70 -5.07
C ASN A 398 31.92 1.92 -3.67
N LEU A 399 33.21 2.23 -3.58
CA LEU A 399 33.95 2.23 -2.30
C LEU A 399 33.43 3.22 -1.23
N ASN A 400 32.44 4.06 -1.55
CA ASN A 400 31.81 5.02 -0.65
C ASN A 400 30.28 4.78 -0.46
N GLU A 401 29.73 3.66 -0.96
CA GLU A 401 28.30 3.32 -0.97
C GLU A 401 28.08 1.84 -0.59
N CYS A 402 28.95 1.31 0.28
CA CYS A 402 28.97 -0.09 0.71
C CYS A 402 28.59 -0.19 2.18
N GLU A 403 27.29 -0.20 2.48
CA GLU A 403 26.88 -0.18 3.88
C GLU A 403 26.98 -1.59 4.53
N PRO A 404 27.06 -1.67 5.87
CA PRO A 404 27.48 -0.57 6.74
C PRO A 404 28.94 -0.21 6.43
N ASN A 405 29.26 1.08 6.44
CA ASN A 405 30.56 1.62 6.03
C ASN A 405 31.40 2.23 7.18
N ASP A 406 30.82 2.43 8.36
CA ASP A 406 31.41 3.16 9.50
C ASP A 406 31.92 4.55 9.09
N ALA A 407 31.12 5.30 8.32
CA ALA A 407 31.46 6.62 7.78
C ALA A 407 30.34 7.66 8.04
N PRO A 408 30.60 8.69 8.88
CA PRO A 408 31.81 8.90 9.69
C PRO A 408 32.06 7.80 10.74
N ASP A 409 33.28 7.78 11.31
CA ASP A 409 33.80 6.83 12.34
C ASP A 409 33.01 6.80 13.69
N ASP A 410 31.70 7.03 13.66
CA ASP A 410 30.71 7.02 14.74
C ASP A 410 29.32 6.60 14.22
N ALA A 411 29.25 5.78 13.15
CA ALA A 411 28.02 5.44 12.43
C ALA A 411 27.19 4.31 13.08
N ASP A 412 26.94 4.41 14.38
CA ASP A 412 26.33 3.35 15.19
C ASP A 412 24.81 3.13 15.00
N PHE A 413 24.11 3.81 14.07
CA PHE A 413 22.64 3.83 14.02
C PHE A 413 22.05 3.61 12.62
N LEU A 414 20.91 2.92 12.55
CA LEU A 414 20.20 2.66 11.30
C LEU A 414 19.37 3.84 10.84
N VAL A 415 19.52 4.14 9.55
CA VAL A 415 18.85 5.22 8.85
C VAL A 415 18.39 4.77 7.48
N PHE A 416 17.18 5.15 7.11
CA PHE A 416 16.73 5.05 5.74
C PHE A 416 17.35 6.16 4.88
N GLN A 417 17.90 5.79 3.73
CA GLN A 417 18.53 6.71 2.77
C GLN A 417 18.20 6.31 1.32
N THR A 418 18.33 7.23 0.38
CA THR A 418 18.20 6.96 -1.06
C THR A 418 19.53 6.60 -1.72
N CYS A 419 19.49 5.65 -2.65
CA CYS A 419 20.62 5.33 -3.51
C CYS A 419 21.00 6.53 -4.39
N SER A 420 22.22 7.06 -4.21
CA SER A 420 22.81 8.11 -5.06
C SER A 420 22.75 7.82 -6.57
N THR A 421 22.83 6.53 -6.93
CA THR A 421 22.83 5.99 -8.29
C THR A 421 21.44 5.56 -8.78
N SER A 422 20.41 5.61 -7.93
CA SER A 422 19.02 5.28 -8.24
C SER A 422 18.11 5.95 -7.21
N PRO A 423 17.78 7.26 -7.36
CA PRO A 423 17.09 8.04 -6.32
C PRO A 423 15.76 7.41 -5.85
N ASN A 424 15.08 6.68 -6.73
CA ASN A 424 13.83 5.98 -6.46
C ASN A 424 14.01 4.67 -5.64
N LYS A 425 15.24 4.34 -5.21
CA LYS A 425 15.53 3.19 -4.34
C LYS A 425 15.95 3.67 -2.96
N VAL A 426 15.11 3.37 -1.97
CA VAL A 426 15.43 3.55 -0.54
C VAL A 426 16.03 2.26 0.01
N PHE A 427 16.96 2.39 0.95
CA PHE A 427 17.58 1.26 1.64
C PHE A 427 18.00 1.65 3.07
N LEU A 428 18.28 0.66 3.91
CA LEU A 428 18.89 0.88 5.22
C LEU A 428 20.40 1.03 5.11
N ALA A 429 20.88 2.14 5.64
CA ALA A 429 22.28 2.53 5.77
C ALA A 429 22.61 2.79 7.25
N ASP A 430 23.89 2.87 7.57
CA ASP A 430 24.41 3.28 8.86
C ASP A 430 24.62 4.80 8.91
N GLY A 431 24.78 5.34 10.12
CA GLY A 431 25.11 6.74 10.34
C GLY A 431 25.11 7.14 11.81
N PRO A 432 25.79 8.23 12.19
CA PRO A 432 25.83 8.71 13.57
C PRO A 432 24.49 9.14 14.13
N ALA A 433 24.45 9.23 15.46
CA ALA A 433 23.33 9.72 16.24
C ALA A 433 22.85 11.11 15.82
N TYR A 434 23.71 11.94 15.23
CA TYR A 434 23.38 13.31 14.84
C TYR A 434 24.02 13.72 13.51
N TRP A 435 23.17 14.09 12.55
CA TRP A 435 23.56 14.68 11.26
C TRP A 435 23.05 16.11 11.05
N GLY A 436 22.17 16.60 11.93
CA GLY A 436 21.28 17.73 11.68
C GLY A 436 19.97 17.29 11.03
N ASP A 437 18.88 17.95 11.42
CA ASP A 437 17.46 17.79 11.06
C ASP A 437 17.10 16.41 10.45
N ARG A 438 16.66 15.45 11.27
CA ARG A 438 16.17 14.13 10.83
C ARG A 438 14.82 13.76 11.44
N SER A 439 13.96 13.20 10.58
CA SER A 439 12.69 12.57 10.91
C SER A 439 12.94 11.14 11.41
N PHE A 440 11.92 10.53 11.99
CA PHE A 440 11.99 9.13 12.42
C PHE A 440 10.66 8.40 12.25
N VAL A 441 10.72 7.08 12.04
CA VAL A 441 9.53 6.24 12.00
C VAL A 441 9.24 5.71 13.41
N VAL A 442 8.03 5.92 13.91
CA VAL A 442 7.50 5.31 15.14
C VAL A 442 6.79 4.02 14.77
N GLU A 443 6.88 3.01 15.63
CA GLU A 443 6.15 1.75 15.57
C GLU A 443 5.43 1.49 16.90
N TRP A 444 4.23 0.89 16.82
CA TRP A 444 3.45 0.38 17.96
C TRP A 444 3.02 -1.07 17.70
N ASP A 445 3.36 -1.97 18.62
CA ASP A 445 3.00 -3.40 18.61
C ASP A 445 2.19 -3.85 19.85
N ALA A 446 2.07 -2.99 20.87
CA ALA A 446 1.51 -3.34 22.16
C ALA A 446 0.06 -3.83 22.08
N ASP A 447 -0.23 -4.96 22.74
CA ASP A 447 -1.57 -5.51 22.98
C ASP A 447 -1.66 -5.91 24.46
N CYS A 448 -1.89 -4.93 25.33
CA CYS A 448 -1.84 -5.13 26.77
C CYS A 448 -2.97 -6.02 27.29
N ASN A 449 -4.10 -6.05 26.57
CA ASN A 449 -5.29 -6.79 26.97
C ASN A 449 -5.35 -8.21 26.36
N SER A 450 -4.46 -8.50 25.40
CA SER A 450 -4.30 -9.78 24.70
C SER A 450 -5.53 -10.21 23.90
N ASP A 451 -6.23 -9.27 23.26
CA ASP A 451 -7.35 -9.55 22.35
C ASP A 451 -6.91 -9.76 20.88
N GLY A 452 -5.65 -9.49 20.56
CA GLY A 452 -5.04 -9.64 19.24
C GLY A 452 -5.14 -8.38 18.36
N ILE A 453 -5.39 -7.22 18.95
CA ILE A 453 -5.43 -5.91 18.27
C ILE A 453 -4.47 -4.96 18.98
N VAL A 454 -3.64 -4.25 18.21
CA VAL A 454 -2.70 -3.27 18.77
C VAL A 454 -3.44 -2.11 19.44
N ASP A 455 -3.03 -1.80 20.68
CA ASP A 455 -3.56 -0.81 21.59
C ASP A 455 -3.71 0.58 20.93
N TYR A 456 -2.72 1.02 20.16
CA TYR A 456 -2.76 2.28 19.41
C TYR A 456 -3.97 2.36 18.46
N GLY A 457 -4.22 1.29 17.70
CA GLY A 457 -5.39 1.21 16.82
C GLY A 457 -6.72 1.21 17.59
N GLN A 458 -6.73 0.67 18.81
CA GLN A 458 -7.89 0.68 19.71
C GLN A 458 -8.14 2.04 20.37
N ILE A 459 -7.10 2.85 20.61
CA ILE A 459 -7.23 4.26 21.02
C ILE A 459 -7.82 5.07 19.87
N VAL A 460 -7.22 5.02 18.69
CA VAL A 460 -7.63 5.81 17.51
C VAL A 460 -9.08 5.53 17.10
N ASN A 461 -9.53 4.26 17.19
CA ASN A 461 -10.92 3.90 16.89
C ASN A 461 -11.91 4.10 18.08
N GLY A 462 -11.39 4.43 19.27
CA GLY A 462 -12.17 4.71 20.48
C GLY A 462 -12.76 3.47 21.19
N THR A 463 -12.24 2.26 20.96
CA THR A 463 -12.63 1.07 21.75
C THR A 463 -11.92 1.02 23.11
N LEU A 464 -10.70 1.52 23.20
CA LEU A 464 -10.03 1.81 24.46
C LEU A 464 -10.02 3.32 24.73
N ALA A 465 -9.96 3.67 26.01
CA ALA A 465 -9.76 5.05 26.44
C ALA A 465 -8.27 5.30 26.66
N ASP A 466 -7.79 6.42 26.16
CA ASP A 466 -6.57 7.10 26.58
C ASP A 466 -7.07 8.49 27.04
N THR A 467 -7.10 8.71 28.35
CA THR A 467 -7.67 9.95 28.92
C THR A 467 -6.61 11.05 29.06
N ASN A 468 -5.32 10.70 28.96
CA ASN A 468 -4.20 11.62 29.16
C ASN A 468 -3.44 11.97 27.85
N ASP A 469 -3.85 11.36 26.73
CA ASP A 469 -3.33 11.53 25.36
C ASP A 469 -1.84 11.12 25.22
N ASN A 470 -1.37 10.08 25.95
CA ASN A 470 0.02 9.60 25.88
C ASN A 470 0.26 8.40 24.93
N GLY A 471 -0.78 7.87 24.28
CA GLY A 471 -0.68 6.73 23.36
C GLY A 471 -0.67 5.35 24.04
N ILE A 472 -0.85 5.28 25.36
CA ILE A 472 -1.00 4.05 26.14
C ILE A 472 -2.42 4.03 26.73
N PRO A 473 -3.21 2.96 26.51
CA PRO A 473 -4.58 2.95 27.01
C PRO A 473 -4.66 2.96 28.54
N ASP A 474 -5.67 3.64 29.11
CA ASP A 474 -5.97 3.73 30.55
C ASP A 474 -6.07 2.36 31.25
N ILE A 475 -6.37 1.29 30.50
CA ILE A 475 -6.44 -0.11 31.00
C ILE A 475 -5.06 -0.78 31.07
N CYS A 476 -4.12 -0.32 30.25
CA CYS A 476 -2.72 -0.74 30.22
C CYS A 476 -1.87 0.06 31.21
N GLU A 477 -2.27 1.30 31.51
CA GLU A 477 -1.63 2.16 32.49
C GLU A 477 -1.81 1.63 33.94
N CYS A 478 -0.82 0.91 34.45
CA CYS A 478 -0.76 0.66 35.89
C CYS A 478 -0.14 1.85 36.64
N VAL A 479 -0.89 2.95 36.76
CA VAL A 479 -0.50 4.16 37.53
C VAL A 479 -0.13 3.87 38.99
N ALA A 480 -0.50 2.69 39.51
CA ALA A 480 -0.10 2.21 40.83
C ALA A 480 1.35 1.67 40.90
N ASP A 481 1.95 1.23 39.78
CA ASP A 481 3.35 0.84 39.60
C ASP A 481 4.19 2.11 39.32
N PHE A 482 4.24 2.99 40.31
CA PHE A 482 4.82 4.33 40.18
C PHE A 482 6.34 4.32 39.95
N ASN A 483 7.03 3.22 40.24
CA ASN A 483 8.47 3.08 39.96
C ASN A 483 8.78 2.34 38.64
N ASN A 484 7.75 1.83 37.94
CA ASN A 484 7.83 1.02 36.73
C ASN A 484 8.72 -0.24 36.89
N ASP A 485 8.67 -0.91 38.05
CA ASP A 485 9.41 -2.17 38.30
C ASP A 485 8.61 -3.45 37.94
N GLY A 486 7.35 -3.28 37.53
CA GLY A 486 6.46 -4.36 37.12
C GLY A 486 5.69 -5.00 38.27
N SER A 487 5.63 -4.34 39.45
CA SER A 487 5.00 -4.90 40.65
C SER A 487 4.56 -3.84 41.65
N VAL A 488 3.25 -3.56 41.71
CA VAL A 488 2.63 -2.68 42.72
C VAL A 488 2.94 -3.14 44.15
N ASP A 489 3.97 -2.56 44.75
CA ASP A 489 4.49 -2.86 46.08
C ASP A 489 4.85 -1.57 46.82
N THR A 490 4.98 -1.61 48.15
CA THR A 490 5.44 -0.50 49.01
C THR A 490 6.55 0.42 48.47
N GLN A 491 7.40 -0.02 47.54
CA GLN A 491 8.37 0.80 46.82
C GLN A 491 7.72 1.91 45.98
N ASP A 492 6.61 1.64 45.30
CA ASP A 492 5.83 2.62 44.54
C ASP A 492 5.27 3.73 45.42
N PHE A 493 4.82 3.39 46.64
CA PHE A 493 4.28 4.39 47.58
C PHE A 493 5.39 5.32 48.05
N LEU A 494 6.62 4.80 48.18
CA LEU A 494 7.79 5.60 48.50
C LEU A 494 8.20 6.48 47.31
N ALA A 495 8.14 5.96 46.07
CA ALA A 495 8.40 6.73 44.86
C ALA A 495 7.38 7.88 44.68
N PHE A 496 6.09 7.57 44.70
CA PHE A 496 5.00 8.56 44.67
C PHE A 496 5.12 9.59 45.79
N LEU A 497 5.36 9.16 47.04
CA LEU A 497 5.48 10.08 48.16
C LEU A 497 6.71 10.99 48.04
N ASN A 498 7.79 10.54 47.39
CA ASN A 498 8.94 11.40 47.10
C ASN A 498 8.58 12.47 46.06
N ALA A 499 7.99 12.08 44.92
CA ALA A 499 7.55 12.98 43.86
C ALA A 499 6.53 14.02 44.38
N TRP A 500 5.55 13.57 45.19
CA TRP A 500 4.55 14.42 45.83
C TRP A 500 5.16 15.45 46.80
N ASN A 501 6.16 15.05 47.60
CA ASN A 501 6.88 16.00 48.48
C ASN A 501 7.79 16.96 47.70
N ALA A 502 8.25 16.58 46.51
CA ALA A 502 9.01 17.44 45.61
C ALA A 502 8.12 18.41 44.81
N GLY A 503 6.83 18.08 44.65
CA GLY A 503 5.89 18.83 43.81
C GLY A 503 6.09 18.56 42.31
N GLU A 504 6.54 17.37 41.96
CA GLU A 504 6.74 16.92 40.57
C GLU A 504 5.39 16.63 39.89
N SER A 505 5.27 16.96 38.60
CA SER A 505 4.03 16.76 37.83
C SER A 505 3.61 15.29 37.71
N SER A 506 4.55 14.34 37.85
CA SER A 506 4.26 12.92 37.97
C SER A 506 3.35 12.57 39.16
N ALA A 507 3.26 13.44 40.17
CA ALA A 507 2.39 13.26 41.33
C ALA A 507 1.01 13.96 41.19
N ASP A 508 0.64 14.46 40.01
CA ASP A 508 -0.68 15.01 39.66
C ASP A 508 -1.60 13.90 39.13
N ILE A 509 -1.93 12.95 40.01
CA ILE A 509 -2.60 11.68 39.66
C ILE A 509 -4.06 11.88 39.24
N ASN A 510 -4.66 13.04 39.55
CA ASN A 510 -6.01 13.35 39.09
C ASN A 510 -6.06 14.27 37.85
N GLY A 511 -4.89 14.71 37.33
CA GLY A 511 -4.78 15.57 36.17
C GLY A 511 -5.40 16.97 36.35
N ASP A 512 -5.53 17.47 37.59
CA ASP A 512 -6.17 18.78 37.86
C ASP A 512 -5.21 19.97 37.74
N GLY A 513 -3.92 19.71 37.52
CA GLY A 513 -2.86 20.70 37.35
C GLY A 513 -2.21 21.14 38.66
N LEU A 514 -2.56 20.52 39.81
CA LEU A 514 -2.11 20.92 41.14
C LEU A 514 -1.80 19.72 42.04
N VAL A 515 -0.51 19.35 42.16
CA VAL A 515 -0.06 18.34 43.15
C VAL A 515 -0.51 18.70 44.57
N ASN A 516 -1.52 17.99 45.08
CA ASN A 516 -2.20 18.27 46.34
C ASN A 516 -2.64 16.99 47.07
N SER A 517 -3.48 17.11 48.12
CA SER A 517 -3.93 15.93 48.89
C SER A 517 -4.95 15.05 48.17
N GLN A 518 -5.52 15.52 47.06
CA GLN A 518 -6.44 14.76 46.22
C GLN A 518 -5.71 13.68 45.42
N ASP A 519 -4.48 13.96 44.97
CA ASP A 519 -3.63 13.01 44.26
C ASP A 519 -3.21 11.84 45.14
N VAL A 520 -2.89 12.12 46.40
CA VAL A 520 -2.64 11.07 47.41
C VAL A 520 -3.86 10.16 47.58
N LEU A 521 -5.08 10.70 47.44
CA LEU A 521 -6.31 9.91 47.50
C LEU A 521 -6.56 9.13 46.20
N ALA A 522 -6.27 9.73 45.04
CA ALA A 522 -6.36 9.07 43.74
C ALA A 522 -5.37 7.90 43.64
N PHE A 523 -4.09 8.14 43.95
CA PHE A 523 -3.04 7.13 44.03
C PHE A 523 -3.40 6.00 44.98
N LEU A 524 -3.91 6.30 46.19
CA LEU A 524 -4.34 5.28 47.14
C LEU A 524 -5.55 4.48 46.66
N ASN A 525 -6.42 5.02 45.79
CA ASN A 525 -7.51 4.23 45.22
C ASN A 525 -6.97 3.25 44.17
N LEU A 526 -6.08 3.71 43.29
CA LEU A 526 -5.41 2.89 42.27
C LEU A 526 -4.58 1.78 42.92
N TRP A 527 -3.77 2.11 43.92
CA TRP A 527 -3.03 1.16 44.76
C TRP A 527 -3.87 0.00 45.29
N ASN A 528 -5.06 0.31 45.83
CA ASN A 528 -5.93 -0.69 46.45
C ASN A 528 -6.74 -1.48 45.41
N ALA A 529 -6.82 -1.00 44.17
CA ALA A 529 -7.33 -1.76 43.04
C ALA A 529 -6.25 -2.71 42.49
N GLY A 530 -4.99 -2.24 42.42
CA GLY A 530 -3.89 -2.89 41.71
C GLY A 530 -3.84 -2.44 40.24
N CYS A 531 -3.15 -3.25 39.42
CA CYS A 531 -3.47 -3.43 38.02
C CYS A 531 -4.46 -4.62 37.93
#